data_AF-A0A9N9VC03-F1
#
_entry.id   AF-A0A9N9VC03-F1
#
_cell.length_a   1.000
_cell.length_b   1.000
_cell.length_c   1.000
_cell.angle_alpha   90.00
_cell.angle_beta   90.00
_cell.angle_gamma   90.00
#
_symmetry.space_group_name_H-M   'P 1'
#
loop_
_entity.id
_entity.type
_entity.pdbx_description
1 polymer ?
#
loop_
_entity_poly.entity_id
_entity_poly.type
_entity_poly.pdbx_seq_one_letter_code
_entity_poly.pdbx_strand_id
1 'polypeptide(L)'
;MRHILQLESLVYRVAITSTFRLGPMCHLEEYSSLDELLDIWASSPITCGLWQHSLWIGLRPPIFNAVFKLSVLLRLVPLQPSWRSELDKLEGNFRHCLGPYEAWPSHMGDPDHPPDSGGRPCLSLADQARAAHCLYAYACHIITIKLRDPESTQSGDQIRRVSRLGFRLLAYLAKAGFLSPVLIWPAAIISLAASSPEDQDIATLYINGLAHKSGSRAITSVMRLLHLAWTRTSKEWAAGTNILFDFEALGDVFI
;
A
#
# COMPACT_ATOMS: atom_id res chain seq x y z
N MET A 1 -20.54 -1.94 18.92
CA MET A 1 -19.08 -2.18 18.81
C MET A 1 -18.70 -3.39 17.95
N ARG A 2 -19.26 -4.60 18.15
CA ARG A 2 -18.89 -5.76 17.31
C ARG A 2 -19.17 -5.56 15.81
N HIS A 3 -20.30 -4.96 15.47
CA HIS A 3 -20.70 -4.72 14.07
C HIS A 3 -19.82 -3.71 13.33
N ILE A 4 -19.30 -2.68 14.01
CA ILE A 4 -18.42 -1.69 13.37
C ILE A 4 -17.04 -2.28 13.07
N LEU A 5 -16.47 -3.07 14.00
CA LEU A 5 -15.21 -3.78 13.77
C LEU A 5 -15.30 -4.80 12.62
N GLN A 6 -16.47 -5.43 12.46
CA GLN A 6 -16.74 -6.32 11.33
C GLN A 6 -16.82 -5.54 10.01
N LEU A 7 -17.49 -4.39 10.00
CA LEU A 7 -17.58 -3.51 8.84
C LEU A 7 -16.18 -3.00 8.44
N GLU A 8 -15.37 -2.56 9.39
CA GLU A 8 -13.99 -2.13 9.16
C GLU A 8 -13.13 -3.23 8.56
N SER A 9 -13.15 -4.41 9.17
CA SER A 9 -12.39 -5.56 8.68
C SER A 9 -12.87 -5.97 7.29
N LEU A 10 -14.16 -5.83 6.98
CA LEU A 10 -14.72 -6.08 5.67
C LEU A 10 -14.20 -5.05 4.66
N VAL A 11 -14.33 -3.75 4.96
CA VAL A 11 -13.87 -2.64 4.11
C VAL A 11 -12.37 -2.78 3.82
N TYR A 12 -11.55 -3.04 4.84
CA TYR A 12 -10.13 -3.32 4.66
C TYR A 12 -9.90 -4.51 3.73
N ARG A 13 -10.51 -5.66 4.04
CA ARG A 13 -10.29 -6.88 3.26
C ARG A 13 -10.70 -6.70 1.81
N VAL A 14 -11.84 -6.07 1.55
CA VAL A 14 -12.28 -5.74 0.19
C VAL A 14 -11.25 -4.84 -0.48
N ALA A 15 -10.84 -3.73 0.16
CA ALA A 15 -9.88 -2.81 -0.42
C ALA A 15 -8.54 -3.48 -0.79
N ILE A 16 -7.90 -4.16 0.16
CA ILE A 16 -6.57 -4.75 -0.06
C ILE A 16 -6.60 -5.97 -0.99
N THR A 17 -7.67 -6.76 -0.98
CA THR A 17 -7.77 -7.93 -1.86
C THR A 17 -8.19 -7.56 -3.28
N SER A 18 -8.95 -6.47 -3.49
CA SER A 18 -9.36 -6.03 -4.83
C SER A 18 -8.19 -5.67 -5.76
N THR A 19 -7.02 -5.32 -5.20
CA THR A 19 -5.82 -5.11 -6.01
C THR A 19 -5.30 -6.43 -6.63
N PHE A 20 -5.54 -7.55 -5.97
CA PHE A 20 -5.01 -8.87 -6.36
C PHE A 20 -6.08 -9.81 -6.91
N ARG A 21 -7.36 -9.62 -6.56
CA ARG A 21 -8.48 -10.41 -7.07
C ARG A 21 -9.15 -9.68 -8.21
N LEU A 22 -8.68 -9.96 -9.41
CA LEU A 22 -9.13 -9.34 -10.64
C LEU A 22 -10.06 -10.35 -11.33
N GLY A 23 -11.34 -10.28 -10.98
CA GLY A 23 -12.39 -11.09 -11.60
C GLY A 23 -12.67 -10.65 -13.04
N PRO A 24 -13.26 -11.51 -13.89
CA PRO A 24 -13.61 -11.14 -15.25
C PRO A 24 -14.76 -10.13 -15.24
N MET A 25 -14.53 -8.97 -15.89
CA MET A 25 -15.46 -7.85 -16.13
C MET A 25 -15.92 -7.07 -14.88
N CYS A 26 -15.37 -5.86 -14.72
CA CYS A 26 -15.90 -4.87 -13.78
C CYS A 26 -17.19 -4.26 -14.31
N HIS A 27 -18.23 -4.29 -13.49
CA HIS A 27 -19.35 -3.37 -13.66
C HIS A 27 -18.94 -1.99 -13.11
N LEU A 28 -19.32 -0.91 -13.81
CA LEU A 28 -19.15 0.49 -13.36
C LEU A 28 -19.63 0.71 -11.92
N GLU A 29 -20.61 -0.08 -11.49
CA GLU A 29 -21.22 -0.10 -10.17
C GLU A 29 -20.22 -0.42 -9.05
N GLU A 30 -19.12 -1.12 -9.36
CA GLU A 30 -18.10 -1.47 -8.36
C GLU A 30 -17.37 -0.24 -7.83
N TYR A 31 -17.14 0.82 -8.62
CA TYR A 31 -16.31 1.97 -8.22
C TYR A 31 -16.81 2.68 -6.94
N SER A 32 -18.12 2.76 -6.76
CA SER A 32 -18.75 3.40 -5.59
C SER A 32 -19.27 2.41 -4.55
N SER A 33 -19.03 1.11 -4.72
CA SER A 33 -19.58 0.06 -3.83
C SER A 33 -19.14 0.18 -2.37
N LEU A 34 -17.97 0.77 -2.09
CA LEU A 34 -17.52 1.03 -0.72
C LEU A 34 -18.00 2.37 -0.17
N ASP A 35 -18.52 3.28 -1.00
CA ASP A 35 -18.92 4.63 -0.55
C ASP A 35 -20.04 4.53 0.49
N GLU A 36 -21.07 3.71 0.23
CA GLU A 36 -22.18 3.50 1.16
C GLU A 36 -21.74 2.89 2.49
N LEU A 37 -20.82 1.92 2.46
CA LEU A 37 -20.28 1.30 3.68
C LEU A 37 -19.48 2.30 4.52
N LEU A 38 -18.79 3.23 3.87
CA LEU A 38 -18.04 4.29 4.53
C LEU A 38 -18.96 5.38 5.08
N ASP A 39 -20.06 5.69 4.41
CA ASP A 39 -21.08 6.60 4.92
C ASP A 39 -21.78 6.03 6.16
N ILE A 40 -22.08 4.73 6.17
CA ILE A 40 -22.60 4.01 7.34
C ILE A 40 -21.58 4.07 8.49
N TRP A 41 -20.30 3.90 8.19
CA TRP A 41 -19.25 4.02 9.19
C TRP A 41 -19.12 5.46 9.70
N ALA A 42 -19.06 6.46 8.82
CA ALA A 42 -18.90 7.87 9.17
C ALA A 42 -20.09 8.43 9.96
N SER A 43 -21.30 7.94 9.70
CA SER A 43 -22.52 8.32 10.43
C SER A 43 -22.67 7.62 11.78
N SER A 44 -21.77 6.68 12.12
CA SER A 44 -21.82 5.97 13.39
C SER A 44 -21.46 6.90 14.57
N PRO A 45 -22.30 7.00 15.61
CA PRO A 45 -22.00 7.79 16.82
C PRO A 45 -20.93 7.14 17.71
N ILE A 46 -20.44 5.96 17.34
CA ILE A 46 -19.40 5.26 18.07
C ILE A 46 -18.08 6.01 17.84
N THR A 47 -17.68 6.80 18.84
CA THR A 47 -16.40 7.48 18.84
C THR A 47 -15.31 6.46 18.60
N CYS A 48 -14.53 6.71 17.56
CA CYS A 48 -13.44 5.85 17.14
C CYS A 48 -12.23 5.92 18.10
N GLY A 49 -12.46 5.76 19.42
CA GLY A 49 -11.47 5.91 20.50
C GLY A 49 -10.62 4.66 20.81
N LEU A 50 -11.08 3.45 20.46
CA LEU A 50 -10.29 2.20 20.55
C LEU A 50 -9.19 2.05 19.46
N TRP A 51 -9.00 3.07 18.60
CA TRP A 51 -8.36 2.96 17.29
C TRP A 51 -6.88 3.28 17.27
N GLN A 52 -6.38 3.87 18.36
CA GLN A 52 -4.95 3.91 18.66
C GLN A 52 -4.43 2.56 19.19
N HIS A 53 -5.33 1.61 19.46
CA HIS A 53 -5.01 0.27 19.99
C HIS A 53 -5.46 -0.87 19.08
N SER A 54 -6.05 -0.58 17.92
CA SER A 54 -6.51 -1.60 16.96
C SER A 54 -5.40 -2.02 15.99
N LEU A 55 -5.60 -3.15 15.32
CA LEU A 55 -4.73 -3.68 14.26
C LEU A 55 -4.40 -2.63 13.17
N TRP A 56 -5.20 -1.58 13.02
CA TRP A 56 -5.20 -0.62 11.92
C TRP A 56 -4.26 0.57 12.07
N ILE A 57 -3.49 0.65 13.17
CA ILE A 57 -2.42 1.65 13.36
C ILE A 57 -2.89 3.09 13.03
N GLY A 58 -4.08 3.48 13.50
CA GLY A 58 -4.62 4.83 13.31
C GLY A 58 -4.96 5.25 11.86
N LEU A 59 -5.08 4.31 10.91
CA LEU A 59 -5.53 4.59 9.54
C LEU A 59 -7.01 4.99 9.49
N ARG A 60 -7.34 6.00 8.67
CA ARG A 60 -8.72 6.48 8.50
C ARG A 60 -9.46 5.71 7.41
N PRO A 61 -10.79 5.49 7.54
CA PRO A 61 -11.64 4.83 6.54
C PRO A 61 -11.41 5.25 5.07
N PRO A 62 -11.28 6.56 4.75
CA PRO A 62 -11.11 6.99 3.36
C PRO A 62 -9.86 6.44 2.66
N ILE A 63 -8.84 6.01 3.42
CA ILE A 63 -7.63 5.37 2.88
C ILE A 63 -7.95 3.99 2.30
N PHE A 64 -8.93 3.27 2.83
CA PHE A 64 -9.32 1.98 2.25
C PHE A 64 -10.20 2.17 1.02
N ASN A 65 -11.03 3.22 0.99
CA ASN A 65 -11.74 3.62 -0.23
C ASN A 65 -10.76 3.97 -1.36
N ALA A 66 -9.71 4.71 -1.00
CA ALA A 66 -8.62 5.09 -1.89
C ALA A 66 -8.03 3.88 -2.61
N VAL A 67 -7.57 2.92 -1.80
CA VAL A 67 -6.95 1.68 -2.26
C VAL A 67 -7.91 0.90 -3.16
N PHE A 68 -9.18 0.80 -2.74
CA PHE A 68 -10.20 0.12 -3.53
C PHE A 68 -10.45 0.82 -4.89
N LYS A 69 -10.67 2.13 -4.91
CA LYS A 69 -10.91 2.89 -6.16
C LYS A 69 -9.70 2.84 -7.09
N LEU A 70 -8.48 2.92 -6.55
CA LEU A 70 -7.26 2.71 -7.34
C LEU A 70 -7.20 1.29 -7.94
N SER A 71 -7.60 0.27 -7.19
CA SER A 71 -7.64 -1.11 -7.69
C SER A 71 -8.66 -1.31 -8.82
N VAL A 72 -9.79 -0.60 -8.78
CA VAL A 72 -10.77 -0.58 -9.88
C VAL A 72 -10.18 0.13 -11.09
N LEU A 73 -9.55 1.30 -10.91
CA LEU A 73 -8.95 2.06 -12.00
C LEU A 73 -7.81 1.30 -12.70
N LEU A 74 -7.03 0.48 -11.99
CA LEU A 74 -5.99 -0.38 -12.59
C LEU A 74 -6.56 -1.31 -13.67
N ARG A 75 -7.82 -1.72 -13.55
CA ARG A 75 -8.53 -2.59 -14.50
C ARG A 75 -9.03 -1.85 -15.74
N LEU A 76 -9.07 -0.53 -15.68
CA LEU A 76 -9.63 0.33 -16.72
C LEU A 76 -8.54 0.99 -17.56
N VAL A 77 -7.27 0.61 -17.38
CA VAL A 77 -6.16 1.12 -18.17
C VAL A 77 -6.23 0.57 -19.61
N PRO A 78 -6.09 1.41 -20.65
CA PRO A 78 -5.86 2.85 -20.59
C PRO A 78 -7.10 3.67 -20.19
N LEU A 79 -6.92 4.58 -19.22
CA LEU A 79 -8.03 5.37 -18.67
C LEU A 79 -8.61 6.35 -19.69
N GLN A 80 -9.93 6.27 -19.88
CA GLN A 80 -10.73 7.26 -20.61
C GLN A 80 -10.75 8.62 -19.88
N PRO A 81 -11.03 9.75 -20.58
CA PRO A 81 -11.01 11.08 -19.97
C PRO A 81 -11.88 11.24 -18.71
N SER A 82 -13.05 10.59 -18.67
CA SER A 82 -13.92 10.57 -17.49
C SER A 82 -13.23 9.94 -16.28
N TRP A 83 -12.57 8.80 -16.47
CA TRP A 83 -11.84 8.10 -15.42
C TRP A 83 -10.56 8.80 -15.00
N ARG A 84 -9.93 9.56 -15.89
CA ARG A 84 -8.81 10.45 -15.52
C ARG A 84 -9.27 11.57 -14.59
N SER A 85 -10.44 12.17 -14.85
CA SER A 85 -11.03 13.16 -13.95
C SER A 85 -11.36 12.56 -12.58
N GLU A 86 -11.86 11.32 -12.55
CA GLU A 86 -12.06 10.59 -11.28
C GLU A 86 -10.73 10.32 -10.54
N LEU A 87 -9.66 9.95 -11.26
CA LEU A 87 -8.33 9.83 -10.68
C LEU A 87 -7.81 11.15 -10.11
N ASP A 88 -8.06 12.28 -10.78
CA ASP A 88 -7.67 13.61 -10.30
C ASP A 88 -8.41 13.99 -9.00
N LYS A 89 -9.72 13.74 -8.93
CA LYS A 89 -10.52 13.92 -7.70
C LYS A 89 -9.99 13.04 -6.57
N LEU A 90 -9.71 11.78 -6.90
CA LEU A 90 -9.23 10.78 -5.97
C LEU A 90 -7.85 11.19 -5.40
N GLU A 91 -6.92 11.65 -6.24
CA GLU A 91 -5.62 12.17 -5.81
C GLU A 91 -5.76 13.43 -4.93
N GLY A 92 -6.67 14.34 -5.28
CA GLY A 92 -6.99 15.50 -4.45
C GLY A 92 -7.44 15.10 -3.04
N ASN A 93 -8.32 14.10 -2.94
CA ASN A 93 -8.79 13.56 -1.67
C ASN A 93 -7.67 12.87 -0.88
N PHE A 94 -6.72 12.21 -1.54
CA PHE A 94 -5.56 11.58 -0.89
C PHE A 94 -4.64 12.59 -0.24
N ARG A 95 -4.33 13.69 -0.93
CA ARG A 95 -3.50 14.76 -0.37
C ARG A 95 -4.09 15.32 0.94
N HIS A 96 -5.41 15.33 1.05
CA HIS A 96 -6.10 15.72 2.28
C HIS A 96 -6.07 14.63 3.37
N CYS A 97 -6.22 13.36 3.00
CA CYS A 97 -6.33 12.25 3.97
C CYS A 97 -4.97 11.72 4.48
N LEU A 98 -3.95 11.74 3.62
CA LEU A 98 -2.62 11.13 3.86
C LEU A 98 -1.51 12.19 4.03
N GLY A 99 -1.82 13.46 3.77
CA GLY A 99 -0.83 14.54 3.75
C GLY A 99 0.11 14.46 2.54
N PRO A 100 1.06 15.41 2.39
CA PRO A 100 2.07 15.32 1.35
C PRO A 100 2.97 14.10 1.62
N TYR A 101 3.26 13.29 0.60
CA TYR A 101 4.13 12.11 0.74
C TYR A 101 5.56 12.47 1.22
N GLU A 102 5.96 13.73 1.03
CA GLU A 102 7.22 14.29 1.50
C GLU A 102 7.22 14.62 3.00
N ALA A 103 6.08 14.52 3.69
CA ALA A 103 5.92 14.88 5.11
C ALA A 103 6.60 13.91 6.10
N TRP A 104 7.44 12.99 5.63
CA TRP A 104 8.25 12.16 6.51
C TRP A 104 9.24 13.05 7.29
N PRO A 105 9.22 13.05 8.64
CA PRO A 105 10.18 13.82 9.40
C PRO A 105 11.58 13.23 9.17
N SER A 106 12.52 14.06 8.70
CA SER A 106 13.92 13.68 8.42
C SER A 106 14.61 12.99 9.61
N HIS A 107 14.09 13.16 10.83
CA HIS A 107 14.64 12.64 12.08
C HIS A 107 14.33 11.15 12.35
N MET A 108 13.37 10.51 11.65
CA MET A 108 13.01 9.10 11.85
C MET A 108 13.57 8.17 10.75
N GLY A 109 14.58 8.61 10.01
CA GLY A 109 15.08 7.85 8.86
C GLY A 109 16.53 8.12 8.52
N ASP A 110 17.34 8.52 9.50
CA ASP A 110 18.79 8.49 9.34
C ASP A 110 19.28 7.08 9.72
N PRO A 111 19.61 6.22 8.74
CA PRO A 111 20.18 4.90 9.03
C PRO A 111 21.53 4.98 9.74
N ASP A 112 22.20 6.15 9.72
CA ASP A 112 23.53 6.41 10.27
C ASP A 112 23.51 7.10 11.65
N HIS A 113 22.34 7.51 12.13
CA HIS A 113 22.14 7.98 13.50
C HIS A 113 21.18 7.05 14.26
N PRO A 114 21.70 5.92 14.79
CA PRO A 114 20.94 5.18 15.79
C PRO A 114 20.65 6.09 16.99
N PRO A 115 19.51 5.93 17.67
CA PRO A 115 19.35 6.56 18.98
C PRO A 115 20.52 6.13 19.87
N ASP A 116 21.11 7.07 20.61
CA ASP A 116 22.30 6.90 21.49
C ASP A 116 22.16 5.85 22.60
N SER A 117 21.11 5.03 22.57
CA SER A 117 20.84 3.96 23.53
C SER A 117 20.83 2.63 22.78
N GLY A 118 21.73 1.71 23.16
CA GLY A 118 21.93 0.39 22.54
C GLY A 118 20.76 -0.60 22.64
N GLY A 119 19.51 -0.12 22.64
CA GLY A 119 18.28 -0.90 22.53
C GLY A 119 17.60 -0.67 21.17
N ARG A 120 16.76 -1.62 20.75
CA ARG A 120 15.92 -1.42 19.55
C ARG A 120 15.05 -0.17 19.72
N PRO A 121 14.96 0.74 18.72
CA PRO A 121 14.05 1.87 18.80
C PRO A 121 12.62 1.37 18.92
N CYS A 122 11.98 1.59 20.08
CA CYS A 122 10.56 1.28 20.28
C CYS A 122 9.74 2.46 19.74
N LEU A 123 9.00 2.24 18.65
CA LEU A 123 8.17 3.28 18.04
C LEU A 123 6.98 3.61 18.94
N SER A 124 6.73 4.90 19.18
CA SER A 124 5.50 5.34 19.83
C SER A 124 4.27 5.00 18.97
N LEU A 125 3.08 4.94 19.57
CA LEU A 125 1.84 4.72 18.80
C LEU A 125 1.63 5.79 17.72
N ALA A 126 2.05 7.03 17.98
CA ALA A 126 1.97 8.12 17.02
C ALA A 126 2.92 7.92 15.83
N ASP A 127 4.13 7.40 16.08
CA ASP A 127 5.12 7.11 15.04
C ASP A 127 4.71 5.91 14.20
N GLN A 128 4.17 4.87 14.84
CA GLN A 128 3.57 3.74 14.16
C GLN A 128 2.45 4.20 13.22
N ALA A 129 1.52 5.02 13.72
CA ALA A 129 0.42 5.58 12.94
C ALA A 129 0.94 6.38 11.74
N ARG A 130 1.88 7.28 11.97
CA ARG A 130 2.49 8.09 10.91
C ARG A 130 3.18 7.23 9.86
N ALA A 131 3.94 6.22 10.27
CA ALA A 131 4.61 5.30 9.35
C ALA A 131 3.60 4.52 8.49
N ALA A 132 2.50 4.04 9.07
CA ALA A 132 1.44 3.38 8.32
C ALA A 132 0.83 4.32 7.27
N HIS A 133 0.49 5.55 7.66
CA HIS A 133 -0.04 6.57 6.73
C HIS A 133 0.93 6.84 5.58
N CYS A 134 2.21 7.01 5.87
CA CYS A 134 3.23 7.25 4.84
C CYS A 134 3.38 6.06 3.88
N LEU A 135 3.42 4.82 4.37
CA LEU A 135 3.49 3.64 3.51
C LEU A 135 2.29 3.53 2.57
N TYR A 136 1.07 3.75 3.08
CA TYR A 136 -0.14 3.78 2.24
C TYR A 136 -0.09 4.92 1.22
N ALA A 137 0.40 6.10 1.61
CA ALA A 137 0.58 7.22 0.69
C ALA A 137 1.56 6.90 -0.45
N TYR A 138 2.71 6.30 -0.13
CA TYR A 138 3.71 5.90 -1.12
C TYR A 138 3.16 4.85 -2.09
N ALA A 139 2.50 3.81 -1.58
CA ALA A 139 1.87 2.78 -2.40
C ALA A 139 0.79 3.35 -3.32
N CYS A 140 -0.12 4.18 -2.79
CA CYS A 140 -1.15 4.84 -3.60
C CYS A 140 -0.54 5.74 -4.68
N HIS A 141 0.51 6.51 -4.36
CA HIS A 141 1.18 7.35 -5.35
C HIS A 141 1.86 6.55 -6.45
N ILE A 142 2.50 5.42 -6.13
CA ILE A 142 3.08 4.53 -7.16
C ILE A 142 1.97 4.08 -8.13
N ILE A 143 0.82 3.64 -7.61
CA ILE A 143 -0.31 3.24 -8.46
C ILE A 143 -0.85 4.43 -9.28
N THR A 144 -1.02 5.61 -8.67
CA THR A 144 -1.46 6.81 -9.39
C THR A 144 -0.51 7.19 -10.53
N ILE A 145 0.81 7.13 -10.32
CA ILE A 145 1.79 7.39 -11.37
C ILE A 145 1.61 6.37 -12.51
N LYS A 146 1.48 5.07 -12.19
CA LYS A 146 1.22 4.02 -13.17
C LYS A 146 -0.09 4.20 -13.93
N LEU A 147 -1.15 4.67 -13.29
CA LEU A 147 -2.43 4.95 -13.94
C LEU A 147 -2.36 6.15 -14.88
N ARG A 148 -1.57 7.17 -14.55
CA ARG A 148 -1.34 8.36 -15.39
C ARG A 148 -0.45 8.05 -16.58
N ASP A 149 0.57 7.24 -16.36
CA ASP A 149 1.55 6.83 -17.36
C ASP A 149 1.82 5.32 -17.26
N PRO A 150 1.05 4.49 -18.00
CA PRO A 150 1.22 3.04 -17.99
C PRO A 150 2.59 2.56 -18.49
N GLU A 151 3.32 3.39 -19.22
CA GLU A 151 4.66 3.08 -19.71
C GLU A 151 5.76 3.41 -18.68
N SER A 152 5.42 4.18 -17.64
CA SER A 152 6.39 4.54 -16.59
C SER A 152 6.94 3.29 -15.90
N THR A 153 8.27 3.17 -15.83
CA THR A 153 8.92 2.04 -15.18
C THR A 153 9.38 2.41 -13.78
N GLN A 154 9.77 1.42 -12.97
CA GLN A 154 10.39 1.63 -11.67
C GLN A 154 11.68 2.49 -11.73
N SER A 155 12.29 2.60 -12.90
CA SER A 155 13.45 3.47 -13.13
C SER A 155 13.08 4.94 -13.39
N GLY A 156 11.81 5.24 -13.68
CA GLY A 156 11.34 6.61 -13.89
C GLY A 156 11.46 7.46 -12.62
N ASP A 157 11.81 8.74 -12.78
CA ASP A 157 12.15 9.63 -11.64
C ASP A 157 11.05 9.72 -10.58
N GLN A 158 9.79 9.75 -10.99
CA GLN A 158 8.65 9.86 -10.08
C GLN A 158 8.50 8.59 -9.21
N ILE A 159 8.48 7.40 -9.83
CA ILE A 159 8.36 6.14 -9.10
C ILE A 159 9.59 5.93 -8.22
N ARG A 160 10.79 6.17 -8.75
CA ARG A 160 12.05 6.04 -8.02
C ARG A 160 12.11 6.95 -6.78
N ARG A 161 11.64 8.20 -6.90
CA ARG A 161 11.62 9.14 -5.76
C ARG A 161 10.71 8.63 -4.64
N VAL A 162 9.51 8.17 -4.99
CA VAL A 162 8.53 7.67 -4.02
C VAL A 162 8.96 6.33 -3.42
N SER A 163 9.45 5.40 -4.25
CA SER A 163 9.91 4.09 -3.79
C SER A 163 11.09 4.19 -2.85
N ARG A 164 12.05 5.10 -3.10
CA ARG A 164 13.18 5.34 -2.19
C ARG A 164 12.73 5.77 -0.79
N LEU A 165 11.69 6.60 -0.68
CA LEU A 165 11.11 6.95 0.62
C LEU A 165 10.45 5.74 1.27
N GLY A 166 9.73 4.95 0.49
CA GLY A 166 9.14 3.68 0.92
C GLY A 166 10.17 2.69 1.47
N PHE A 167 11.26 2.41 0.74
CA PHE A 167 12.30 1.48 1.16
C PHE A 167 13.04 1.96 2.42
N ARG A 168 13.36 3.26 2.53
CA ARG A 168 13.93 3.82 3.76
C ARG A 168 13.01 3.58 4.96
N LEU A 169 11.70 3.78 4.78
CA LEU A 169 10.72 3.55 5.82
C LEU A 169 10.59 2.06 6.18
N LEU A 170 10.52 1.16 5.19
CA LEU A 170 10.49 -0.28 5.43
C LEU A 170 11.74 -0.77 6.19
N ALA A 171 12.92 -0.27 5.82
CA ALA A 171 14.17 -0.59 6.51
C ALA A 171 14.16 -0.10 7.97
N TYR A 172 13.68 1.12 8.21
CA TYR A 172 13.52 1.66 9.56
C TYR A 172 12.55 0.84 10.41
N LEU A 173 11.38 0.49 9.87
CA LEU A 173 10.38 -0.33 10.57
C LEU A 173 10.90 -1.74 10.87
N ALA A 174 11.65 -2.35 9.95
CA ALA A 174 12.31 -3.63 10.18
C ALA A 174 13.30 -3.55 11.34
N LYS A 175 14.16 -2.52 11.37
CA LYS A 175 15.13 -2.27 12.47
C LYS A 175 14.42 -2.05 13.82
N ALA A 176 13.31 -1.32 13.81
CA ALA A 176 12.46 -1.08 14.98
C ALA A 176 11.64 -2.31 15.42
N GLY A 177 11.63 -3.40 14.64
CA GLY A 177 10.82 -4.58 14.90
C GLY A 177 9.32 -4.33 14.78
N PHE A 178 8.92 -3.26 14.09
CA PHE A 178 7.51 -2.93 13.90
C PHE A 178 6.95 -3.66 12.69
N LEU A 179 6.16 -4.69 12.97
CA LEU A 179 5.55 -5.56 11.98
C LEU A 179 4.05 -5.60 12.21
N SER A 180 3.25 -5.29 11.18
CA SER A 180 1.79 -5.36 11.26
C SER A 180 1.19 -5.92 9.97
N PRO A 181 0.23 -6.87 10.04
CA PRO A 181 -0.43 -7.42 8.86
C PRO A 181 -1.04 -6.36 7.95
N VAL A 182 -1.52 -5.26 8.52
CA VAL A 182 -2.16 -4.17 7.76
C VAL A 182 -1.19 -3.43 6.83
N LEU A 183 0.11 -3.65 6.99
CA LEU A 183 1.16 -3.07 6.18
C LEU A 183 1.62 -3.98 5.03
N ILE A 184 1.05 -5.19 4.90
CA ILE A 184 1.42 -6.11 3.83
C ILE A 184 1.09 -5.54 2.45
N TRP A 185 -0.08 -4.91 2.28
CA TRP A 185 -0.50 -4.31 1.02
C TRP A 185 0.44 -3.18 0.59
N PRO A 186 0.67 -2.12 1.39
CA PRO A 186 1.54 -1.05 0.94
C PRO A 186 3.00 -1.50 0.79
N ALA A 187 3.48 -2.42 1.65
CA ALA A 187 4.83 -2.98 1.51
C ALA A 187 4.99 -3.77 0.21
N ALA A 188 3.99 -4.58 -0.18
CA ALA A 188 4.00 -5.31 -1.44
C ALA A 188 4.08 -4.35 -2.63
N ILE A 189 3.20 -3.34 -2.69
CA ILE A 189 3.17 -2.36 -3.80
C ILE A 189 4.48 -1.58 -3.92
N ILE A 190 5.04 -1.10 -2.79
CA ILE A 190 6.36 -0.42 -2.78
C ILE A 190 7.45 -1.36 -3.27
N SER A 191 7.43 -2.63 -2.85
CA SER A 191 8.44 -3.63 -3.21
C SER A 191 8.46 -3.98 -4.70
N LEU A 192 7.34 -3.81 -5.41
CA LEU A 192 7.32 -3.93 -6.89
C LEU A 192 8.21 -2.90 -7.58
N ALA A 193 8.47 -1.76 -6.93
CA ALA A 193 9.34 -0.70 -7.42
C ALA A 193 10.82 -0.87 -7.04
N ALA A 194 11.22 -2.03 -6.50
CA ALA A 194 12.63 -2.30 -6.20
C ALA A 194 13.46 -2.27 -7.49
N SER A 195 14.48 -1.42 -7.50
CA SER A 195 15.33 -1.19 -8.69
C SER A 195 16.77 -1.65 -8.50
N SER A 196 17.14 -1.95 -7.25
CA SER A 196 18.47 -2.41 -6.85
C SER A 196 18.37 -3.67 -5.99
N PRO A 197 19.44 -4.48 -5.89
CA PRO A 197 19.50 -5.60 -4.96
C PRO A 197 19.24 -5.18 -3.50
N GLU A 198 19.72 -4.00 -3.09
CA GLU A 198 19.50 -3.46 -1.74
C GLU A 198 18.01 -3.24 -1.45
N ASP A 199 17.26 -2.66 -2.40
CA ASP A 199 15.81 -2.50 -2.28
C ASP A 199 15.10 -3.86 -2.14
N GLN A 200 15.55 -4.87 -2.90
CA GLN A 200 15.00 -6.22 -2.88
C GLN A 200 15.28 -6.91 -1.53
N ASP A 201 16.47 -6.71 -0.96
CA ASP A 201 16.84 -7.23 0.36
C ASP A 201 15.99 -6.58 1.47
N ILE A 202 15.80 -5.25 1.43
CA ILE A 202 14.92 -4.53 2.37
C ILE A 202 13.48 -5.05 2.28
N ALA A 203 12.94 -5.16 1.06
CA ALA A 203 11.61 -5.70 0.81
C ALA A 203 11.45 -7.11 1.36
N THR A 204 12.39 -7.99 1.02
CA THR A 204 12.40 -9.40 1.42
C THR A 204 12.44 -9.53 2.94
N LEU A 205 13.31 -8.78 3.60
CA LEU A 205 13.43 -8.78 5.06
C LEU A 205 12.11 -8.37 5.73
N TYR A 206 11.52 -7.26 5.29
CA TYR A 206 10.30 -6.74 5.91
C TYR A 206 9.10 -7.66 5.65
N ILE A 207 8.88 -8.08 4.40
CA ILE A 207 7.76 -8.95 4.01
C ILE A 207 7.84 -10.32 4.71
N ASN A 208 9.03 -10.94 4.76
CA ASN A 208 9.19 -12.20 5.50
C ASN A 208 8.96 -12.03 7.01
N GLY A 209 9.33 -10.87 7.58
CA GLY A 209 9.01 -10.53 8.97
C GLY A 209 7.50 -10.59 9.27
N LEU A 210 6.64 -10.32 8.29
CA LEU A 210 5.19 -10.37 8.45
C LEU A 210 4.63 -11.80 8.51
N ALA A 211 5.40 -12.85 8.24
CA ALA A 211 4.91 -14.24 8.15
C ALA A 211 4.18 -14.74 9.39
N HIS A 212 4.71 -14.42 10.58
CA HIS A 212 4.09 -14.81 11.85
C HIS A 212 2.76 -14.10 12.12
N LYS A 213 2.48 -12.97 11.45
CA LYS A 213 1.27 -12.16 11.71
C LYS A 213 0.24 -12.24 10.57
N SER A 214 0.68 -12.35 9.32
CA SER A 214 -0.20 -12.41 8.14
C SER A 214 -0.45 -13.83 7.64
N GLY A 215 0.32 -14.82 8.12
CA GLY A 215 0.24 -16.21 7.68
C GLY A 215 1.21 -16.52 6.54
N SER A 216 1.82 -17.72 6.59
CA SER A 216 2.87 -18.15 5.66
C SER A 216 2.41 -18.17 4.20
N ARG A 217 1.18 -18.63 3.92
CA ARG A 217 0.64 -18.68 2.57
C ARG A 217 0.55 -17.30 1.92
N ALA A 218 0.17 -16.28 2.69
CA ALA A 218 0.06 -14.93 2.18
C ALA A 218 1.42 -14.38 1.78
N ILE A 219 2.41 -14.50 2.68
CA ILE A 219 3.79 -14.10 2.42
C ILE A 219 4.38 -14.84 1.23
N THR A 220 4.20 -16.16 1.12
CA THR A 220 4.70 -16.93 -0.02
C THR A 220 4.10 -16.44 -1.34
N SER A 221 2.81 -16.11 -1.36
CA SER A 221 2.16 -15.60 -2.58
C SER A 221 2.68 -14.21 -2.98
N VAL A 222 2.86 -13.31 -2.00
CA VAL A 222 3.45 -11.97 -2.23
C VAL A 222 4.90 -12.10 -2.71
N MET A 223 5.72 -12.91 -2.04
CA MET A 223 7.12 -13.12 -2.43
C MET A 223 7.25 -13.73 -3.82
N ARG A 224 6.33 -14.60 -4.23
CA ARG A 224 6.27 -15.13 -5.60
C ARG A 224 6.00 -14.02 -6.62
N LEU A 225 5.02 -13.14 -6.35
CA LEU A 225 4.76 -11.97 -7.19
C LEU A 225 6.00 -11.06 -7.28
N LEU A 226 6.64 -10.77 -6.15
CA LEU A 226 7.85 -9.94 -6.12
C LEU A 226 8.98 -10.55 -6.93
N HIS A 227 9.21 -11.86 -6.78
CA HIS A 227 10.22 -12.56 -7.57
C HIS A 227 9.93 -12.48 -9.08
N LEU A 228 8.67 -12.66 -9.49
CA LEU A 228 8.26 -12.47 -10.88
C LEU A 228 8.53 -11.04 -11.34
N ALA A 229 8.19 -10.03 -10.53
CA ALA A 229 8.40 -8.62 -10.85
C ALA A 229 9.89 -8.29 -11.05
N TRP A 230 10.77 -8.84 -10.22
CA TRP A 230 12.20 -8.51 -10.23
C TRP A 230 13.01 -9.28 -11.28
N THR A 231 12.60 -10.50 -11.61
CA THR A 231 13.37 -11.38 -12.52
C THR A 231 12.85 -11.40 -13.95
N ARG A 232 11.56 -11.09 -14.17
CA ARG A 232 10.98 -11.09 -15.51
C ARG A 232 11.40 -9.84 -16.27
N THR A 233 12.48 -9.98 -17.02
CA THR A 233 12.91 -9.01 -18.03
C THR A 233 12.53 -9.55 -19.40
N SER A 234 11.49 -9.00 -20.05
CA SER A 234 11.29 -9.24 -21.48
C SER A 234 12.18 -8.27 -22.26
N LYS A 235 12.45 -8.56 -23.54
CA LYS A 235 13.20 -7.65 -24.42
C LYS A 235 12.50 -6.30 -24.61
N GLU A 236 11.21 -6.21 -24.27
CA GLU A 236 10.38 -5.03 -24.48
C GLU A 236 10.13 -4.29 -23.16
N TRP A 237 9.88 -4.98 -22.03
CA TRP A 237 9.62 -4.37 -20.71
C TRP A 237 10.18 -5.18 -19.54
N ALA A 238 10.79 -4.50 -18.56
CA ALA A 238 11.00 -5.06 -17.23
C ALA A 238 9.66 -5.12 -16.48
N ALA A 239 9.36 -6.24 -15.81
CA ALA A 239 8.07 -6.42 -15.14
C ALA A 239 7.88 -5.43 -13.98
N GLY A 240 8.77 -5.36 -12.98
CA GLY A 240 8.78 -4.34 -11.93
C GLY A 240 7.39 -3.88 -11.47
N THR A 241 7.12 -2.57 -11.56
CA THR A 241 5.79 -2.00 -11.31
C THR A 241 4.76 -2.25 -12.42
N ASN A 242 5.18 -2.66 -13.62
CA ASN A 242 4.30 -3.01 -14.73
C ASN A 242 3.50 -4.30 -14.45
N ILE A 243 3.96 -5.15 -13.51
CA ILE A 243 3.20 -6.32 -13.08
C ILE A 243 1.84 -5.94 -12.45
N LEU A 244 1.64 -4.66 -12.08
CA LEU A 244 0.33 -4.13 -11.69
C LEU A 244 -0.73 -4.22 -12.80
N PHE A 245 -0.33 -4.49 -14.03
CA PHE A 245 -1.21 -4.73 -15.18
C PHE A 245 -1.23 -6.19 -15.64
N ASP A 246 -0.45 -7.08 -14.99
CA ASP A 246 -0.48 -8.52 -15.24
C ASP A 246 -1.53 -9.17 -14.34
N PHE A 247 -2.77 -9.21 -14.83
CA PHE A 247 -3.93 -9.67 -14.07
C PHE A 247 -3.82 -11.14 -13.62
N GLU A 248 -3.16 -11.97 -14.43
CA GLU A 248 -2.91 -13.37 -14.09
C GLU A 248 -1.94 -13.48 -12.92
N ALA A 249 -0.81 -12.74 -12.98
CA ALA A 249 0.17 -12.73 -11.90
C ALA A 249 -0.39 -12.16 -10.59
N LEU A 250 -1.22 -11.11 -10.65
CA LEU A 250 -1.88 -10.55 -9.47
C LEU A 250 -2.92 -11.49 -8.87
N GLY A 251 -3.66 -12.22 -9.71
CA GLY A 251 -4.68 -13.22 -9.33
C GLY A 251 -4.17 -14.32 -8.40
N ASP A 252 -2.87 -14.61 -8.47
CA ASP A 252 -2.20 -15.63 -7.65
C ASP A 252 -1.82 -15.16 -6.24
N VAL A 253 -2.07 -13.89 -5.90
CA VAL A 253 -1.74 -13.32 -4.58
C VAL A 253 -2.92 -13.45 -3.62
N PHE A 254 -2.65 -14.02 -2.44
CA PHE A 254 -3.63 -14.26 -1.39
C PHE A 254 -3.26 -13.47 -0.13
N ILE A 255 -4.03 -12.43 0.22
CA ILE A 255 -3.82 -11.59 1.41
C ILE A 255 -5.07 -11.59 2.29
#